data_AF-A0A0J7KGQ3-F1
#
_entry.id   AF-A0A0J7KGQ3-F1
#
_cell.length_a   1.000
_cell.length_b   1.000
_cell.length_c   1.000
_cell.angle_alpha   90.00
_cell.angle_beta   90.00
_cell.angle_gamma   90.00
#
_symmetry.space_group_name_H-M   'P 1'
#
loop_
_entity.id
_entity.type
_entity.pdbx_description
1 polymer ?
#
loop_
_entity_poly.entity_id
_entity_poly.type
_entity_poly.pdbx_seq_one_letter_code
_entity_poly.pdbx_strand_id
1 'polypeptide(L)'
;MSSTGRTSQSQSPKHIPKKPKLELGTSSASKMPRKAPMKDDIDTALDCVRQRHTNLQRERHYRPSSWDKVHQKQLDERVSDDGSDGVLLIDGWKNSSANTKNVVCTLHSVSSKSTFLKSWGITGLRETGEQLKEIVNEKIKLAKEKFKVTTYTVVSDNASPMISMGKKVEIWHTLCHSHSGNLLAKAFVSDDFAKTVNELLHKFKSPSAEYEIKQRGESRIMLACDTWWCSYRDAFRCLLKNLHLMQALVDEKKIQLNPKYERLRDPSFAIQLQDFILIFDPICQLINVCQESDCSIAKACEEWLKLVISTANDQTAKKIGQSTRKSVDTNCTHSQFPTSSVSGQTF
;
A
#
# COMPACT_ATOMS: atom_id res chain seq x y z
N MET A 1 -45.94 12.90 -73.51
CA MET A 1 -47.38 12.94 -73.17
C MET A 1 -47.65 11.95 -72.04
N SER A 2 -48.52 12.32 -71.11
CA SER A 2 -49.15 11.49 -70.07
C SER A 2 -48.34 11.12 -68.82
N SER A 3 -48.63 11.91 -67.80
CA SER A 3 -48.45 11.77 -66.35
C SER A 3 -49.17 10.57 -65.70
N THR A 4 -48.65 10.11 -64.57
CA THR A 4 -49.32 9.84 -63.26
C THR A 4 -48.24 9.19 -62.37
N GLY A 5 -47.93 9.54 -61.12
CA GLY A 5 -48.66 10.23 -60.06
C GLY A 5 -48.95 9.25 -58.92
N ARG A 6 -48.09 9.16 -57.89
CA ARG A 6 -48.48 8.68 -56.53
C ARG A 6 -47.44 8.96 -55.43
N THR A 7 -47.78 9.99 -54.65
CA THR A 7 -47.77 10.15 -53.19
C THR A 7 -46.78 9.39 -52.28
N SER A 8 -46.04 10.22 -51.55
CA SER A 8 -45.30 10.03 -50.30
C SER A 8 -46.15 9.54 -49.12
N GLN A 9 -45.62 8.60 -48.32
CA GLN A 9 -46.00 8.41 -46.92
C GLN A 9 -44.82 8.76 -46.00
N SER A 10 -45.00 9.84 -45.26
CA SER A 10 -44.17 10.30 -44.15
C SER A 10 -44.42 9.39 -42.94
N GLN A 11 -43.38 8.70 -42.46
CA GLN A 11 -43.43 8.01 -41.17
C GLN A 11 -43.06 8.97 -40.04
N SER A 12 -44.00 9.14 -39.12
CA SER A 12 -43.90 9.92 -37.90
C SER A 12 -42.84 9.36 -36.93
N PRO A 13 -42.10 10.21 -36.19
CA PRO A 13 -41.13 9.75 -35.21
C PRO A 13 -41.80 9.11 -34.00
N LYS A 14 -41.32 7.92 -33.63
CA LYS A 14 -41.73 7.18 -32.42
C LYS A 14 -41.41 7.98 -31.17
N HIS A 15 -42.45 8.20 -30.36
CA HIS A 15 -42.40 8.86 -29.07
C HIS A 15 -41.55 8.03 -28.08
N ILE A 16 -40.39 8.53 -27.70
CA ILE A 16 -39.60 7.99 -26.58
C ILE A 16 -40.24 8.50 -25.28
N PRO A 17 -40.58 7.65 -24.30
CA PRO A 17 -41.06 8.11 -23.00
C PRO A 17 -39.91 8.78 -22.24
N LYS A 18 -40.13 10.04 -21.85
CA LYS A 18 -39.22 10.79 -20.97
C LYS A 18 -39.16 10.09 -19.61
N LYS A 19 -37.96 9.72 -19.17
CA LYS A 19 -37.70 9.29 -17.79
C LYS A 19 -38.15 10.38 -16.81
N PRO A 20 -38.73 10.01 -15.65
CA PRO A 20 -39.08 10.98 -14.63
C PRO A 20 -37.80 11.67 -14.12
N LYS A 21 -37.86 13.00 -14.11
CA LYS A 21 -36.84 13.89 -13.56
C LYS A 21 -36.84 13.67 -12.05
N LEU A 22 -35.77 13.06 -11.52
CA LEU A 22 -35.57 12.95 -10.07
C LEU A 22 -35.32 14.38 -9.55
N GLU A 23 -36.29 14.92 -8.82
CA GLU A 23 -36.12 16.17 -8.10
C GLU A 23 -35.14 15.93 -6.94
N LEU A 24 -33.96 16.56 -7.02
CA LEU A 24 -33.07 16.73 -5.89
C LEU A 24 -33.74 17.70 -4.90
N GLY A 25 -34.44 17.13 -3.92
CA GLY A 25 -34.87 17.86 -2.74
C GLY A 25 -33.66 18.43 -2.03
N THR A 26 -33.57 19.76 -1.96
CA THR A 26 -32.66 20.47 -1.08
C THR A 26 -33.04 20.19 0.37
N SER A 27 -32.39 19.19 0.96
CA SER A 27 -32.40 18.94 2.40
C SER A 27 -31.70 20.11 3.09
N SER A 28 -32.49 20.97 3.72
CA SER A 28 -32.03 21.92 4.71
C SER A 28 -31.44 21.15 5.89
N ALA A 29 -30.11 21.15 5.98
CA ALA A 29 -29.38 20.61 7.10
C ALA A 29 -29.70 21.43 8.37
N SER A 30 -30.66 20.95 9.15
CA SER A 30 -30.86 21.37 10.53
C SER A 30 -29.56 21.11 11.30
N LYS A 31 -28.90 22.20 11.72
CA LYS A 31 -27.78 22.16 12.67
C LYS A 31 -28.30 21.60 13.99
N MET A 32 -28.11 20.30 14.22
CA MET A 32 -28.24 19.76 15.56
C MET A 32 -27.12 20.35 16.45
N PRO A 33 -27.45 20.85 17.65
CA PRO A 33 -26.45 21.34 18.58
C PRO A 33 -25.55 20.17 19.00
N ARG A 34 -24.25 20.31 18.77
CA ARG A 34 -23.25 19.40 19.36
C ARG A 34 -23.31 19.61 20.87
N LYS A 35 -23.98 18.70 21.58
CA LYS A 35 -23.82 18.58 23.03
C LYS A 35 -22.36 18.24 23.28
N ALA A 36 -21.68 19.05 24.10
CA ALA A 36 -20.37 18.70 24.63
C ALA A 36 -20.50 17.35 25.37
N PRO A 37 -19.55 16.43 25.19
CA PRO A 37 -19.56 15.17 25.94
C PRO A 37 -19.58 15.50 27.43
N MET A 38 -20.48 14.86 28.17
CA MET A 38 -20.51 15.01 29.62
C MET A 38 -19.20 14.45 30.20
N LYS A 39 -18.74 15.05 31.29
CA LYS A 39 -17.49 14.67 31.96
C LYS A 39 -17.42 13.16 32.25
N ASP A 40 -18.56 12.55 32.52
CA ASP A 40 -18.72 11.12 32.78
C ASP A 40 -18.42 10.22 31.56
N ASP A 41 -18.61 10.71 30.34
CA ASP A 41 -18.27 9.97 29.11
C ASP A 41 -16.74 9.93 28.88
N ILE A 42 -16.04 10.96 29.32
CA ILE A 42 -14.57 11.06 29.23
C ILE A 42 -13.92 10.14 30.28
N ASP A 43 -14.42 10.17 31.52
CA ASP A 43 -13.91 9.32 32.59
C ASP A 43 -14.19 7.82 32.31
N THR A 44 -15.35 7.49 31.72
CA THR A 44 -15.65 6.12 31.26
C THR A 44 -14.73 5.67 30.12
N ALA A 45 -14.38 6.56 29.19
CA ALA A 45 -13.45 6.26 28.11
C ALA A 45 -12.02 6.05 28.64
N LEU A 46 -11.59 6.86 29.61
CA LEU A 46 -10.26 6.75 30.25
C LEU A 46 -10.14 5.48 31.10
N ASP A 47 -11.18 5.08 31.81
CA ASP A 47 -11.21 3.82 32.57
C ASP A 47 -11.22 2.60 31.65
N CYS A 48 -11.86 2.68 30.47
CA CYS A 48 -11.77 1.61 29.47
C CYS A 48 -10.36 1.47 28.87
N VAL A 49 -9.62 2.57 28.73
CA VAL A 49 -8.20 2.56 28.29
C VAL A 49 -7.29 2.01 29.40
N ARG A 50 -7.48 2.40 30.67
CA ARG A 50 -6.73 1.87 31.82
C ARG A 50 -6.98 0.38 32.07
N GLN A 51 -8.23 -0.08 31.93
CA GLN A 51 -8.56 -1.51 31.99
C GLN A 51 -8.01 -2.31 30.81
N ARG A 52 -7.80 -1.69 29.64
CA ARG A 52 -7.13 -2.32 28.50
C ARG A 52 -5.62 -2.40 28.66
N HIS A 53 -4.99 -1.39 29.26
CA HIS A 53 -3.56 -1.44 29.60
C HIS A 53 -3.25 -2.54 30.63
N THR A 54 -4.15 -2.74 31.61
CA THR A 54 -4.04 -3.83 32.59
C THR A 54 -4.42 -5.20 32.02
N ASN A 55 -5.32 -5.30 31.05
CA ASN A 55 -5.61 -6.56 30.35
C ASN A 55 -4.53 -6.97 29.34
N LEU A 56 -3.80 -6.02 28.75
CA LEU A 56 -2.56 -6.29 28.01
C LEU A 56 -1.43 -6.77 28.94
N GLN A 57 -1.48 -6.45 30.24
CA GLN A 57 -0.59 -7.00 31.26
C GLN A 57 -1.11 -8.27 31.95
N ARG A 58 -2.40 -8.61 31.83
CA ARG A 58 -2.94 -9.92 32.27
C ARG A 58 -2.67 -10.99 31.21
N GLU A 59 -1.39 -11.17 30.92
CA GLU A 59 -0.88 -12.40 30.34
C GLU A 59 -1.09 -13.55 31.34
N ARG A 60 -2.13 -14.35 31.11
CA ARG A 60 -2.27 -15.65 31.77
C ARG A 60 -1.02 -16.48 31.45
N HIS A 61 -0.11 -16.64 32.42
CA HIS A 61 1.04 -17.55 32.34
C HIS A 61 1.63 -17.65 30.92
N TYR A 62 2.03 -16.51 30.36
CA TYR A 62 2.71 -16.50 29.06
C TYR A 62 4.04 -17.21 29.26
N ARG A 63 4.11 -18.48 28.86
CA ARG A 63 5.40 -19.15 28.69
C ARG A 63 6.03 -18.51 27.47
N PRO A 64 7.18 -17.81 27.61
CA PRO A 64 7.87 -17.24 26.47
C PRO A 64 8.10 -18.36 25.47
N SER A 65 7.66 -18.14 24.24
CA SER A 65 7.94 -19.04 23.14
C SER A 65 9.46 -19.19 22.97
N SER A 66 9.91 -20.25 22.29
CA SER A 66 11.32 -20.37 21.92
C SER A 66 11.82 -19.13 21.16
N TRP A 67 10.94 -18.48 20.39
CA TRP A 67 11.23 -17.24 19.66
C TRP A 67 11.46 -16.05 20.58
N ASP A 68 10.73 -15.93 21.69
CA ASP A 68 10.93 -14.84 22.65
C ASP A 68 12.29 -14.96 23.33
N LYS A 69 12.74 -16.19 23.61
CA LYS A 69 14.08 -16.43 24.16
C LYS A 69 15.18 -16.08 23.16
N VAL A 70 15.00 -16.46 21.89
CA VAL A 70 15.95 -16.11 20.81
C VAL A 70 15.99 -14.60 20.60
N HIS A 71 14.82 -13.95 20.60
CA HIS A 71 14.70 -12.51 20.48
C HIS A 71 15.38 -11.79 21.65
N GLN A 72 15.09 -12.19 22.89
CA GLN A 72 15.70 -11.63 24.08
C GLN A 72 17.23 -11.78 24.04
N LYS A 73 17.72 -12.98 23.68
CA LYS A 73 19.14 -13.23 23.48
C LYS A 73 19.76 -12.30 22.43
N GLN A 74 19.11 -12.10 21.29
CA GLN A 74 19.55 -11.15 20.26
C GLN A 74 19.58 -9.70 20.75
N LEU A 75 18.63 -9.29 21.59
CA LEU A 75 18.64 -7.95 22.18
C LEU A 75 19.77 -7.79 23.22
N ASP A 76 20.09 -8.86 23.96
CA ASP A 76 21.12 -8.85 25.01
C ASP A 76 22.54 -8.98 24.44
N GLU A 77 22.72 -9.64 23.30
CA GLU A 77 24.01 -9.73 22.59
C GLU A 77 24.40 -8.42 21.88
N ARG A 78 23.43 -7.52 21.64
CA ARG A 78 23.62 -6.26 20.90
C ARG A 78 23.82 -5.04 21.81
N VAL A 79 24.38 -5.24 23.00
CA VAL A 79 24.64 -4.15 23.96
C VAL A 79 25.68 -3.17 23.42
N SER A 80 25.18 -1.94 23.16
CA SER A 80 25.82 -0.62 23.02
C SER A 80 27.11 -0.50 22.19
N ASP A 81 26.99 0.23 21.07
CA ASP A 81 27.98 1.25 20.70
C ASP A 81 27.80 2.45 21.68
N ASP A 82 28.85 3.21 21.99
CA ASP A 82 28.73 4.43 22.81
C ASP A 82 27.75 5.42 22.14
N GLY A 83 26.64 5.73 22.82
CA GLY A 83 25.63 6.74 22.46
C GLY A 83 25.53 7.13 20.98
N SER A 84 24.61 6.53 20.23
CA SER A 84 24.40 6.84 18.81
C SER A 84 23.03 7.45 18.54
N ASP A 85 22.87 8.05 17.36
CA ASP A 85 21.55 8.38 16.82
C ASP A 85 20.95 7.20 16.03
N GLY A 86 19.64 7.24 15.81
CA GLY A 86 18.96 6.24 15.01
C GLY A 86 17.54 6.60 14.59
N VAL A 87 17.01 5.78 13.70
CA VAL A 87 15.68 5.90 13.11
C VAL A 87 14.84 4.69 13.51
N LEU A 88 13.59 4.94 13.88
CA LEU A 88 12.62 3.88 14.16
C LEU A 88 11.80 3.58 12.91
N LEU A 89 11.84 2.33 12.44
CA LEU A 89 10.99 1.85 11.36
C LEU A 89 9.77 1.17 11.99
N ILE A 90 8.57 1.54 11.58
CA ILE A 90 7.31 0.87 11.97
C ILE A 90 6.60 0.36 10.72
N ASP A 91 6.24 -0.92 10.74
CA ASP A 91 5.51 -1.57 9.65
C ASP A 91 4.34 -2.38 10.19
N GLY A 92 3.27 -2.49 9.41
CA GLY A 92 2.04 -3.16 9.79
C GLY A 92 1.51 -4.02 8.66
N TRP A 93 1.16 -5.28 8.97
CA TRP A 93 0.55 -6.16 7.98
C TRP A 93 -0.62 -6.95 8.55
N LYS A 94 -1.56 -7.28 7.66
CA LYS A 94 -2.69 -8.17 7.94
C LYS A 94 -2.49 -9.50 7.24
N ASN A 95 -2.54 -10.59 7.99
CA ASN A 95 -2.66 -11.92 7.43
C ASN A 95 -4.16 -12.24 7.29
N SER A 96 -4.67 -12.13 6.06
CA SER A 96 -6.09 -12.37 5.79
C SER A 96 -6.53 -13.81 6.04
N SER A 97 -5.67 -14.81 5.82
CA SER A 97 -6.04 -16.22 6.02
C SER A 97 -6.16 -16.59 7.50
N ALA A 98 -5.33 -16.00 8.36
CA ALA A 98 -5.39 -16.18 9.81
C ALA A 98 -6.26 -15.11 10.52
N ASN A 99 -6.77 -14.13 9.77
CA ASN A 99 -7.40 -12.92 10.28
C ASN A 99 -6.57 -12.23 11.41
N THR A 100 -5.24 -12.29 11.31
CA THR A 100 -4.35 -11.66 12.30
C THR A 100 -3.81 -10.34 11.76
N LYS A 101 -3.49 -9.43 12.69
CA LYS A 101 -2.85 -8.16 12.37
C LYS A 101 -1.65 -7.95 13.28
N ASN A 102 -0.53 -7.58 12.69
CA ASN A 102 0.71 -7.37 13.41
C ASN A 102 1.28 -6.00 13.08
N VAL A 103 1.95 -5.41 14.07
CA VAL A 103 2.80 -4.23 13.93
C VAL A 103 4.20 -4.63 14.38
N VAL A 104 5.22 -4.19 13.67
CA VAL A 104 6.63 -4.42 14.01
C VAL A 104 7.36 -3.10 14.11
N CYS A 105 8.31 -3.04 15.03
CA CYS A 105 9.26 -1.94 15.11
C CYS A 105 10.70 -2.46 15.01
N THR A 106 11.49 -1.80 14.18
CA THR A 106 12.93 -2.03 14.00
C THR A 106 13.68 -0.73 14.20
N LEU A 107 14.78 -0.77 14.94
CA LEU A 107 15.68 0.36 15.14
C LEU A 107 16.83 0.28 14.13
N HIS A 108 17.08 1.35 13.39
CA HIS A 108 18.24 1.48 12.52
C HIS A 108 19.19 2.53 13.09
N SER A 109 20.35 2.10 13.62
CA SER A 109 21.37 3.01 14.16
C SER A 109 22.32 3.53 13.07
N VAL A 110 23.00 4.65 13.34
CA VAL A 110 24.07 5.17 12.46
C VAL A 110 25.20 4.15 12.23
N SER A 111 25.45 3.25 13.20
CA SER A 111 26.40 2.14 13.04
C SER A 111 25.92 1.03 12.08
N SER A 112 24.86 1.29 11.29
CA SER A 112 24.33 0.45 10.20
C SER A 112 23.77 -0.91 10.66
N LYS A 113 23.44 -1.04 11.95
CA LYS A 113 22.83 -2.25 12.51
C LYS A 113 21.32 -2.06 12.66
N SER A 114 20.55 -2.65 11.75
CA SER A 114 19.11 -2.83 11.95
C SER A 114 18.86 -3.85 13.07
N THR A 115 18.15 -3.42 14.11
CA THR A 115 17.83 -4.21 15.30
C THR A 115 16.32 -4.31 15.45
N PHE A 116 15.79 -5.53 15.30
CA PHE A 116 14.38 -5.82 15.58
C PHE A 116 14.10 -5.56 17.06
N LEU A 117 13.14 -4.69 17.36
CA LEU A 117 12.82 -4.31 18.74
C LEU A 117 11.72 -5.17 19.34
N LYS A 118 10.57 -5.25 18.66
CA LYS A 118 9.40 -6.03 19.08
C LYS A 118 8.36 -6.09 17.95
N SER A 119 7.51 -7.11 17.99
CA SER A 119 6.27 -7.19 17.22
C SER A 119 5.07 -7.31 18.16
N TRP A 120 3.94 -6.71 17.79
CA TRP A 120 2.67 -6.77 18.52
C TRP A 120 1.61 -7.40 17.64
N GLY A 121 0.96 -8.45 18.16
CA GLY A 121 -0.32 -8.91 17.62
C GLY A 121 -1.42 -7.97 18.10
N ILE A 122 -1.99 -7.18 17.19
CA ILE A 122 -3.12 -6.28 17.47
C ILE A 122 -4.44 -6.85 16.90
N THR A 123 -4.50 -8.17 16.74
CA THR A 123 -5.70 -8.89 16.26
C THR A 123 -6.90 -8.61 17.17
N GLY A 124 -8.03 -8.25 16.57
CA GLY A 124 -9.25 -7.88 17.30
C GLY A 124 -9.24 -6.44 17.85
N LEU A 125 -8.12 -5.72 17.75
CA LEU A 125 -8.03 -4.31 18.07
C LEU A 125 -8.13 -3.48 16.78
N ARG A 126 -8.77 -2.31 16.90
CA ARG A 126 -8.79 -1.34 15.81
C ARG A 126 -7.46 -0.61 15.78
N GLU A 127 -6.66 -0.80 14.74
CA GLU A 127 -5.45 0.00 14.55
C GLU A 127 -5.81 1.49 14.41
N THR A 128 -5.44 2.28 15.42
CA THR A 128 -5.65 3.72 15.46
C THR A 128 -4.31 4.44 15.59
N GLY A 129 -4.25 5.70 15.16
CA GLY A 129 -3.04 6.50 15.34
C GLY A 129 -2.63 6.71 16.80
N GLU A 130 -3.56 6.61 17.77
CA GLU A 130 -3.22 6.70 19.20
C GLU A 130 -2.47 5.46 19.69
N GLN A 131 -3.00 4.27 19.38
CA GLN A 131 -2.33 3.03 19.76
C GLN A 131 -0.95 2.90 19.10
N LEU A 132 -0.84 3.30 17.83
CA LEU A 132 0.44 3.30 17.13
C LEU A 132 1.43 4.31 17.74
N LYS A 133 0.96 5.48 18.20
CA LYS A 133 1.77 6.46 18.94
C LYS A 133 2.29 5.86 20.25
N GLU A 134 1.44 5.19 21.02
CA GLU A 134 1.84 4.51 22.27
C GLU A 134 2.94 3.47 22.00
N ILE A 135 2.78 2.66 20.96
CA ILE A 135 3.78 1.68 20.50
C ILE A 135 5.11 2.37 20.17
N VAL A 136 5.07 3.45 19.37
CA VAL A 136 6.26 4.22 18.98
C VAL A 136 6.97 4.81 20.21
N ASN A 137 6.23 5.44 21.12
CA ASN A 137 6.79 6.04 22.34
C ASN A 137 7.44 4.99 23.25
N GLU A 138 6.79 3.83 23.42
CA GLU A 138 7.38 2.69 24.15
C GLU A 138 8.71 2.26 23.52
N LYS A 139 8.80 2.24 22.18
CA LYS A 139 10.03 1.84 21.49
C LYS A 139 11.13 2.88 21.51
N ILE A 140 10.81 4.17 21.43
CA ILE A 140 11.79 5.24 21.60
C ILE A 140 12.43 5.12 22.99
N LYS A 141 11.61 4.89 24.02
CA LYS A 141 12.11 4.67 25.39
C LYS A 141 13.01 3.43 25.46
N LEU A 142 12.58 2.30 24.88
CA LEU A 142 13.38 1.08 24.84
C LEU A 142 14.72 1.27 24.10
N ALA A 143 14.72 1.98 22.96
CA ALA A 143 15.91 2.29 22.18
C ALA A 143 16.94 3.07 23.01
N LYS A 144 16.47 4.10 23.72
CA LYS A 144 17.31 4.93 24.59
C LYS A 144 17.85 4.17 25.79
N GLU A 145 17.00 3.43 26.49
CA GLU A 145 17.38 2.75 27.74
C GLU A 145 18.33 1.58 27.50
N LYS A 146 18.01 0.72 26.51
CA LYS A 146 18.71 -0.54 26.26
C LYS A 146 19.88 -0.40 25.29
N PHE A 147 19.73 0.39 24.24
CA PHE A 147 20.73 0.50 23.16
C PHE A 147 21.51 1.82 23.20
N LYS A 148 21.16 2.73 24.12
CA LYS A 148 21.72 4.08 24.19
C LYS A 148 21.55 4.85 22.87
N VAL A 149 20.49 4.55 22.12
CA VAL A 149 20.20 5.21 20.84
C VAL A 149 19.17 6.32 21.02
N THR A 150 19.49 7.52 20.56
CA THR A 150 18.54 8.63 20.46
C THR A 150 17.77 8.52 19.14
N THR A 151 16.50 8.14 19.23
CA THR A 151 15.61 8.11 18.06
C THR A 151 15.16 9.52 17.69
N TYR A 152 15.53 10.01 16.51
CA TYR A 152 15.14 11.34 16.03
C TYR A 152 14.05 11.32 14.95
N THR A 153 13.77 10.15 14.35
CA THR A 153 12.76 10.00 13.28
C THR A 153 12.05 8.65 13.39
N VAL A 154 10.76 8.63 13.00
CA VAL A 154 10.00 7.42 12.70
C VAL A 154 9.64 7.36 11.22
N VAL A 155 9.83 6.19 10.61
CA VAL A 155 9.47 5.89 9.21
C VAL A 155 8.31 4.90 9.21
N SER A 156 7.22 5.22 8.52
CA SER A 156 6.04 4.33 8.41
C SER A 156 5.56 4.19 6.97
N ASP A 157 4.63 3.28 6.72
CA ASP A 157 3.85 3.31 5.47
C ASP A 157 2.92 4.55 5.39
N ASN A 158 2.15 4.63 4.29
CA ASN A 158 1.19 5.71 4.04
C ASN A 158 -0.25 5.32 4.42
N ALA A 159 -0.44 4.36 5.32
CA ALA A 159 -1.77 4.01 5.82
C ALA A 159 -2.32 5.13 6.71
N SER A 160 -3.63 5.37 6.64
CA SER A 160 -4.29 6.43 7.42
C SER A 160 -3.97 6.40 8.94
N PRO A 161 -3.97 5.23 9.62
CA PRO A 161 -3.54 5.16 11.02
C PRO A 161 -2.08 5.56 11.25
N MET A 162 -1.16 5.22 10.33
CA MET A 162 0.25 5.59 10.42
C MET A 162 0.46 7.09 10.21
N ILE A 163 -0.23 7.70 9.22
CA ILE A 163 -0.24 9.16 9.05
C ILE A 163 -0.82 9.86 10.28
N SER A 164 -1.88 9.30 10.86
CA SER A 164 -2.45 9.82 12.11
C SER A 164 -1.52 9.68 13.31
N MET A 165 -0.66 8.64 13.34
CA MET A 165 0.37 8.46 14.37
C MET A 165 1.48 9.50 14.19
N GLY A 166 1.96 9.68 12.96
CA GLY A 166 3.00 10.63 12.62
C GLY A 166 2.71 12.05 13.09
N LYS A 167 1.44 12.46 12.98
CA LYS A 167 0.93 13.76 13.47
C LYS A 167 0.93 13.93 14.99
N LYS A 168 1.13 12.86 15.75
CA LYS A 168 0.99 12.85 17.20
C LYS A 168 2.27 12.50 17.94
N VAL A 169 3.30 12.01 17.24
CA VAL A 169 4.62 11.77 17.82
C VAL A 169 5.41 13.09 17.87
N GLU A 170 6.33 13.18 18.82
CA GLU A 170 7.12 14.39 19.07
C GLU A 170 8.50 14.36 18.39
N ILE A 171 8.69 13.42 17.47
CA ILE A 171 9.90 13.27 16.65
C ILE A 171 9.52 13.41 15.17
N TRP A 172 10.51 13.50 14.29
CA TRP A 172 10.23 13.59 12.85
C TRP A 172 9.49 12.35 12.37
N HIS A 173 8.54 12.55 11.47
CA HIS A 173 7.85 11.46 10.79
C HIS A 173 8.09 11.57 9.29
N THR A 174 8.49 10.47 8.66
CA THR A 174 8.58 10.34 7.21
C THR A 174 7.91 9.06 6.73
N LEU A 175 7.58 9.03 5.44
CA LEU A 175 6.94 7.89 4.81
C LEU A 175 7.98 6.99 4.14
N CYS A 176 7.66 5.71 4.10
CA CYS A 176 8.46 4.70 3.44
C CYS A 176 8.47 4.96 1.93
N HIS A 177 9.63 5.32 1.38
CA HIS A 177 9.79 5.63 -0.04
C HIS A 177 9.44 4.43 -0.93
N SER A 178 9.75 3.20 -0.53
CA SER A 178 9.37 1.99 -1.28
C SER A 178 7.85 1.81 -1.30
N HIS A 179 7.16 2.12 -0.18
CA HIS A 179 5.70 2.14 -0.11
C HIS A 179 5.09 3.16 -1.06
N SER A 180 5.60 4.39 -1.03
CA SER A 180 5.17 5.44 -1.94
C SER A 180 5.42 5.10 -3.42
N GLY A 181 6.55 4.47 -3.76
CA GLY A 181 6.83 3.99 -5.11
C GLY A 181 5.82 2.92 -5.56
N ASN A 182 5.45 2.01 -4.67
CA ASN A 182 4.42 1.01 -4.97
C ASN A 182 3.05 1.65 -5.21
N LEU A 183 2.65 2.60 -4.37
CA LEU A 183 1.40 3.35 -4.56
C LEU A 183 1.39 4.11 -5.89
N LEU A 184 2.54 4.68 -6.29
CA LEU A 184 2.69 5.31 -7.60
C LEU A 184 2.46 4.31 -8.74
N ALA A 185 3.05 3.11 -8.67
CA ALA A 185 2.80 2.06 -9.67
C ALA A 185 1.31 1.70 -9.75
N LYS A 186 0.63 1.51 -8.60
CA LYS A 186 -0.82 1.21 -8.57
C LYS A 186 -1.64 2.31 -9.21
N ALA A 187 -1.24 3.58 -9.06
CA ALA A 187 -1.96 4.71 -9.63
C ALA A 187 -1.95 4.76 -11.17
N PHE A 188 -1.02 4.06 -11.84
CA PHE A 188 -0.95 4.07 -13.31
C PHE A 188 -1.87 3.07 -13.99
N VAL A 189 -2.19 1.96 -13.32
CA VAL A 189 -3.08 0.94 -13.86
C VAL A 189 -4.51 1.16 -13.37
N SER A 190 -5.51 0.92 -14.22
CA SER A 190 -6.89 0.93 -13.76
C SER A 190 -7.21 -0.35 -12.98
N ASP A 191 -8.01 -0.23 -11.92
CA ASP A 191 -8.41 -1.38 -11.10
C ASP A 191 -9.07 -2.49 -11.94
N ASP A 192 -9.86 -2.11 -12.96
CA ASP A 192 -10.50 -3.06 -13.88
C ASP A 192 -9.48 -3.86 -14.71
N PHE A 193 -8.46 -3.18 -15.23
CA PHE A 193 -7.41 -3.85 -16.01
C PHE A 193 -6.56 -4.77 -15.12
N ALA A 194 -6.11 -4.26 -13.98
CA ALA A 194 -5.37 -5.02 -12.98
C ALA A 194 -6.14 -6.28 -12.54
N LYS A 195 -7.44 -6.13 -12.23
CA LYS A 195 -8.32 -7.23 -11.87
C LYS A 195 -8.47 -8.23 -13.02
N THR A 196 -8.68 -7.76 -14.24
CA THR A 196 -8.79 -8.62 -15.42
C THR A 196 -7.55 -9.48 -15.62
N VAL A 197 -6.35 -8.87 -15.53
CA VAL A 197 -5.08 -9.60 -15.62
C VAL A 197 -4.95 -10.65 -14.51
N ASN A 198 -5.27 -10.28 -13.27
CA ASN A 198 -5.13 -11.20 -12.14
C ASN A 198 -6.16 -12.35 -12.19
N GLU A 199 -7.40 -12.07 -12.58
CA GLU A 199 -8.44 -13.09 -12.79
C GLU A 199 -8.04 -14.08 -13.89
N LEU A 200 -7.46 -13.58 -14.99
CA LEU A 200 -6.95 -14.39 -16.07
C LEU A 200 -5.82 -15.31 -15.59
N LEU A 201 -4.79 -14.75 -14.95
CA LEU A 201 -3.68 -15.54 -14.37
C LEU A 201 -4.18 -16.58 -13.38
N HIS A 202 -5.20 -16.26 -12.58
CA HIS A 202 -5.81 -17.21 -11.64
C HIS A 202 -6.42 -18.44 -12.34
N LYS A 203 -6.92 -18.33 -13.59
CA LYS A 203 -7.40 -19.49 -14.36
C LYS A 203 -6.27 -20.47 -14.70
N PHE A 204 -5.06 -19.93 -14.92
CA PHE A 204 -3.87 -20.73 -15.21
C PHE A 204 -3.10 -21.15 -13.95
N LYS A 205 -3.52 -20.71 -12.76
CA LYS A 205 -2.89 -21.06 -11.48
C LYS A 205 -3.29 -22.44 -10.94
N SER A 206 -4.21 -23.14 -11.61
CA SER A 206 -4.59 -24.51 -11.22
C SER A 206 -3.41 -25.49 -11.34
N PRO A 207 -3.33 -26.55 -10.51
CA PRO A 207 -2.22 -27.51 -10.59
C PRO A 207 -2.02 -28.13 -11.98
N SER A 208 -3.12 -28.45 -12.68
CA SER A 208 -3.08 -29.02 -14.04
C SER A 208 -2.55 -28.02 -15.07
N ALA A 209 -3.09 -26.79 -15.07
CA ALA A 209 -2.65 -25.74 -15.99
C ALA A 209 -1.19 -25.33 -15.75
N GLU A 210 -0.80 -25.15 -14.48
CA GLU A 210 0.55 -24.75 -14.12
C GLU A 210 1.56 -25.87 -14.42
N TYR A 211 1.16 -27.14 -14.31
CA TYR A 211 1.96 -28.28 -14.74
C TYR A 211 2.20 -28.27 -16.26
N GLU A 212 1.16 -28.09 -17.06
CA GLU A 212 1.26 -27.99 -18.52
C GLU A 212 2.18 -26.85 -18.97
N ILE A 213 2.08 -25.68 -18.35
CA ILE A 213 2.94 -24.53 -18.63
C ILE A 213 4.41 -24.85 -18.31
N LYS A 214 4.67 -25.47 -17.15
CA LYS A 214 6.04 -25.87 -16.76
C LYS A 214 6.63 -26.94 -17.68
N GLN A 215 5.83 -27.91 -18.12
CA GLN A 215 6.27 -28.96 -19.05
C GLN A 215 6.69 -28.38 -20.41
N ARG A 216 6.12 -27.25 -20.80
CA ARG A 216 6.47 -26.53 -22.03
C ARG A 216 7.65 -25.55 -21.84
N GLY A 217 8.35 -25.61 -20.70
CA GLY A 217 9.60 -24.88 -20.46
C GLY A 217 9.44 -23.49 -19.84
N GLU A 218 8.23 -23.13 -19.38
CA GLU A 218 7.95 -21.78 -18.88
C GLU A 218 7.85 -21.65 -17.36
N SER A 219 7.84 -20.40 -16.89
CA SER A 219 7.85 -20.06 -15.47
C SER A 219 6.50 -20.27 -14.79
N ARG A 220 6.55 -20.50 -13.47
CA ARG A 220 5.36 -20.58 -12.61
C ARG A 220 4.49 -19.32 -12.73
N ILE A 221 3.17 -19.48 -12.70
CA ILE A 221 2.23 -18.35 -12.73
C ILE A 221 2.42 -17.47 -11.49
N MET A 222 2.59 -16.17 -11.70
CA MET A 222 2.67 -15.16 -10.63
C MET A 222 1.38 -14.34 -10.61
N LEU A 223 0.76 -14.23 -9.45
CA LEU A 223 -0.42 -13.38 -9.25
C LEU A 223 0.01 -12.02 -8.70
N ALA A 224 -0.69 -10.96 -9.11
CA ALA A 224 -0.54 -9.67 -8.47
C ALA A 224 -1.09 -9.77 -7.04
N CYS A 225 -0.33 -9.24 -6.08
CA CYS A 225 -0.69 -9.25 -4.67
C CYS A 225 -0.47 -7.85 -4.09
N ASP A 226 -1.45 -7.35 -3.35
CA ASP A 226 -1.41 -5.98 -2.84
C ASP A 226 -0.28 -5.72 -1.85
N THR A 227 0.17 -6.76 -1.16
CA THR A 227 1.20 -6.71 -0.11
C THR A 227 2.62 -6.92 -0.64
N TRP A 228 2.78 -7.27 -1.93
CA TRP A 228 4.08 -7.54 -2.52
C TRP A 228 4.54 -6.38 -3.39
N TRP A 229 5.81 -6.04 -3.24
CA TRP A 229 6.48 -5.03 -4.06
C TRP A 229 6.56 -5.48 -5.51
N CYS A 230 6.38 -4.54 -6.44
CA CYS A 230 6.50 -4.79 -7.87
C CYS A 230 5.53 -5.85 -8.44
N SER A 231 4.51 -6.25 -7.68
CA SER A 231 3.68 -7.43 -8.00
C SER A 231 2.90 -7.28 -9.30
N TYR A 232 2.45 -6.06 -9.64
CA TYR A 232 1.81 -5.79 -10.93
C TYR A 232 2.75 -6.00 -12.10
N ARG A 233 3.97 -5.45 -12.05
CA ARG A 233 5.00 -5.67 -13.08
C ARG A 233 5.28 -7.15 -13.27
N ASP A 234 5.48 -7.86 -12.18
CA ASP A 234 5.88 -9.26 -12.23
C ASP A 234 4.74 -10.15 -12.74
N ALA A 235 3.49 -9.89 -12.33
CA ALA A 235 2.31 -10.57 -12.87
C ALA A 235 2.12 -10.27 -14.36
N PHE A 236 2.33 -9.03 -14.80
CA PHE A 236 2.14 -8.63 -16.20
C PHE A 236 3.23 -9.25 -17.08
N ARG A 237 4.50 -9.22 -16.65
CA ARG A 237 5.60 -9.93 -17.31
C ARG A 237 5.35 -11.43 -17.37
N CYS A 238 4.86 -12.02 -16.28
CA CYS A 238 4.49 -13.44 -16.24
C CYS A 238 3.41 -13.75 -17.28
N LEU A 239 2.34 -12.95 -17.34
CA LEU A 239 1.27 -13.12 -18.32
C LEU A 239 1.80 -13.01 -19.75
N LEU A 240 2.54 -11.93 -20.04
CA LEU A 240 3.06 -11.66 -21.38
C LEU A 240 4.00 -12.77 -21.86
N LYS A 241 4.92 -13.22 -21.00
CA LYS A 241 5.85 -14.32 -21.31
C LYS A 241 5.11 -15.62 -21.64
N ASN A 242 4.08 -15.94 -20.85
CA ASN A 242 3.30 -17.17 -21.00
C ASN A 242 2.14 -17.06 -22.00
N LEU A 243 1.94 -15.90 -22.63
CA LEU A 243 0.72 -15.59 -23.39
C LEU A 243 0.43 -16.62 -24.48
N HIS A 244 1.44 -16.97 -25.27
CA HIS A 244 1.33 -17.93 -26.36
C HIS A 244 0.96 -19.35 -25.87
N LEU A 245 1.53 -19.81 -24.76
CA LEU A 245 1.16 -21.09 -24.15
C LEU A 245 -0.26 -21.06 -23.59
N MET A 246 -0.64 -19.97 -22.95
CA MET A 246 -1.99 -19.79 -22.42
C MET A 246 -3.03 -19.85 -23.54
N GLN A 247 -2.75 -19.21 -24.69
CA GLN A 247 -3.59 -19.31 -25.89
C GLN A 247 -3.67 -20.75 -26.40
N ALA A 248 -2.53 -21.45 -26.52
CA ALA A 248 -2.50 -22.85 -26.96
C ALA A 248 -3.32 -23.77 -26.05
N LEU A 249 -3.24 -23.62 -24.72
CA LEU A 249 -4.03 -24.43 -23.78
C LEU A 249 -5.54 -24.18 -23.89
N VAL A 250 -5.94 -22.98 -24.28
CA VAL A 250 -7.35 -22.64 -24.55
C VAL A 250 -7.80 -23.24 -25.87
N ASP A 251 -6.96 -23.17 -26.91
CA ASP A 251 -7.24 -23.73 -28.24
C ASP A 251 -7.33 -25.26 -28.20
N GLU A 252 -6.45 -25.91 -27.42
CA GLU A 252 -6.47 -27.34 -27.11
C GLU A 252 -7.64 -27.75 -26.19
N LYS A 253 -8.46 -26.79 -25.72
CA LYS A 253 -9.57 -26.99 -24.78
C LYS A 253 -9.16 -27.61 -23.45
N LYS A 254 -7.87 -27.54 -23.08
CA LYS A 254 -7.36 -27.94 -21.76
C LYS A 254 -7.82 -26.97 -20.66
N ILE A 255 -8.08 -25.71 -21.04
CA ILE A 255 -8.63 -24.67 -20.16
C ILE A 255 -9.82 -24.01 -20.84
N GLN A 256 -10.94 -23.94 -20.14
CA GLN A 256 -12.12 -23.22 -20.60
C GLN A 256 -12.13 -21.80 -20.03
N LEU A 257 -12.12 -20.81 -20.92
CA LEU A 257 -12.25 -19.40 -20.54
C LEU A 257 -13.67 -18.91 -20.80
N ASN A 258 -14.14 -18.01 -19.93
CA ASN A 258 -15.35 -17.23 -20.19
C ASN A 258 -15.10 -16.29 -21.38
N PRO A 259 -16.09 -16.04 -22.27
CA PRO A 259 -15.97 -15.10 -23.39
C PRO A 259 -15.40 -13.72 -23.02
N LYS A 260 -15.61 -13.25 -21.78
CA LYS A 260 -15.02 -11.99 -21.29
C LYS A 260 -13.48 -11.96 -21.33
N TYR A 261 -12.82 -13.10 -21.47
CA TYR A 261 -11.36 -13.24 -21.59
C TYR A 261 -10.89 -13.47 -23.03
N GLU A 262 -11.74 -13.25 -24.04
CA GLU A 262 -11.33 -13.26 -25.46
C GLU A 262 -10.18 -12.29 -25.75
N ARG A 263 -10.00 -11.27 -24.89
CA ARG A 263 -8.84 -10.38 -24.88
C ARG A 263 -7.49 -11.09 -24.88
N LEU A 264 -7.40 -12.34 -24.39
CA LEU A 264 -6.18 -13.14 -24.48
C LEU A 264 -5.69 -13.28 -25.94
N ARG A 265 -6.60 -13.29 -26.92
CA ARG A 265 -6.28 -13.41 -28.35
C ARG A 265 -6.11 -12.07 -29.05
N ASP A 266 -6.41 -10.96 -28.37
CA ASP A 266 -6.30 -9.62 -28.94
C ASP A 266 -4.83 -9.14 -28.86
N PRO A 267 -4.16 -8.87 -30.01
CA PRO A 267 -2.79 -8.33 -29.99
C PRO A 267 -2.67 -7.01 -29.22
N SER A 268 -3.73 -6.20 -29.18
CA SER A 268 -3.74 -4.94 -28.44
C SER A 268 -3.56 -5.15 -26.93
N PHE A 269 -4.01 -6.29 -26.41
CA PHE A 269 -3.85 -6.65 -25.00
C PHE A 269 -2.38 -6.90 -24.65
N ALA A 270 -1.63 -7.58 -25.52
CA ALA A 270 -0.20 -7.82 -25.33
C ALA A 270 0.59 -6.49 -25.37
N ILE A 271 0.24 -5.60 -26.30
CA ILE A 271 0.83 -4.25 -26.40
C ILE A 271 0.55 -3.48 -25.11
N GLN A 272 -0.71 -3.49 -24.62
CA GLN A 272 -1.08 -2.80 -23.39
C GLN A 272 -0.34 -3.35 -22.16
N LEU A 273 -0.14 -4.66 -22.06
CA LEU A 273 0.70 -5.26 -21.01
C LEU A 273 2.14 -4.76 -21.09
N GLN A 274 2.72 -4.74 -22.30
CA GLN A 274 4.08 -4.27 -22.54
C GLN A 274 4.24 -2.79 -22.15
N ASP A 275 3.28 -1.94 -22.51
CA ASP A 275 3.28 -0.51 -22.15
C ASP A 275 3.30 -0.31 -20.64
N PHE A 276 2.48 -1.06 -19.89
CA PHE A 276 2.50 -1.00 -18.43
C PHE A 276 3.81 -1.51 -17.83
N ILE A 277 4.41 -2.55 -18.40
CA ILE A 277 5.71 -3.06 -17.95
C ILE A 277 6.78 -1.97 -18.11
N LEU A 278 6.82 -1.28 -19.26
CA LEU A 278 7.76 -0.18 -19.49
C LEU A 278 7.56 0.98 -18.50
N ILE A 279 6.32 1.25 -18.08
CA ILE A 279 6.02 2.23 -17.03
C ILE A 279 6.50 1.74 -15.65
N PHE A 280 6.26 0.47 -15.32
CA PHE A 280 6.57 -0.07 -14.01
C PHE A 280 8.05 -0.33 -13.78
N ASP A 281 8.82 -0.65 -14.81
CA ASP A 281 10.24 -0.98 -14.69
C ASP A 281 11.06 0.08 -13.94
N PRO A 282 11.06 1.37 -14.33
CA PRO A 282 11.79 2.40 -13.60
C PRO A 282 11.25 2.62 -12.17
N ILE A 283 9.93 2.48 -11.95
CA ILE A 283 9.34 2.60 -10.61
C ILE A 283 9.82 1.45 -9.71
N CYS A 284 9.88 0.24 -10.24
CA CYS A 284 10.33 -0.92 -9.49
C CYS A 284 11.83 -0.85 -9.20
N GLN A 285 12.63 -0.26 -10.09
CA GLN A 285 14.04 0.03 -9.81
C GLN A 285 14.18 0.99 -8.63
N LEU A 286 13.42 2.09 -8.61
CA LEU A 286 13.34 3.00 -7.48
C LEU A 286 12.93 2.28 -6.18
N ILE A 287 11.90 1.44 -6.22
CA ILE A 287 11.43 0.66 -5.05
C ILE A 287 12.57 -0.23 -4.53
N ASN A 288 13.26 -0.94 -5.41
CA ASN A 288 14.35 -1.84 -5.03
C ASN A 288 15.48 -1.09 -4.34
N VAL A 289 15.92 0.05 -4.88
CA VAL A 289 16.97 0.89 -4.25
C VAL A 289 16.52 1.37 -2.87
N CYS A 290 15.27 1.82 -2.74
CA CYS A 290 14.70 2.27 -1.47
C CYS A 290 14.58 1.15 -0.40
N GLN A 291 14.72 -0.12 -0.78
CA GLN A 291 14.66 -1.27 0.12
C GLN A 291 16.02 -1.78 0.55
N GLU A 292 17.10 -1.30 -0.07
CA GLU A 292 18.44 -1.64 0.33
C GLU A 292 18.69 -1.20 1.78
N SER A 293 19.38 -2.05 2.55
CA SER A 293 19.59 -1.81 3.98
C SER A 293 20.44 -0.57 4.29
N ASP A 294 21.18 -0.09 3.30
CA ASP A 294 22.04 1.09 3.34
C ASP A 294 21.44 2.30 2.60
N CYS A 295 20.17 2.22 2.17
CA CYS A 295 19.52 3.34 1.51
C CYS A 295 19.24 4.48 2.49
N SER A 296 19.97 5.59 2.34
CA SER A 296 19.70 6.82 3.06
C SER A 296 18.49 7.57 2.48
N ILE A 297 17.92 8.49 3.25
CA ILE A 297 16.86 9.40 2.76
C ILE A 297 17.37 10.22 1.57
N ALA A 298 18.62 10.69 1.62
CA ALA A 298 19.22 11.44 0.50
C ALA A 298 19.29 10.60 -0.78
N LYS A 299 19.74 9.34 -0.69
CA LYS A 299 19.78 8.40 -1.83
C LYS A 299 18.37 8.16 -2.37
N ALA A 300 17.39 7.91 -1.50
CA ALA A 300 16.00 7.73 -1.92
C ALA A 300 15.46 8.99 -2.65
N CYS A 301 15.67 10.18 -2.09
CA CYS A 301 15.28 11.44 -2.72
C CYS A 301 15.94 11.63 -4.10
N GLU A 302 17.22 11.31 -4.22
CA GLU A 302 17.94 11.39 -5.50
C GLU A 302 17.33 10.44 -6.54
N GLU A 303 17.03 9.20 -6.18
CA GLU A 303 16.37 8.25 -7.07
C GLU A 303 14.95 8.70 -7.48
N TRP A 304 14.22 9.36 -6.57
CA TRP A 304 12.95 9.99 -6.90
C TRP A 304 13.10 11.12 -7.92
N LEU A 305 14.16 11.94 -7.82
CA LEU A 305 14.43 13.02 -8.76
C LEU A 305 14.94 12.51 -10.12
N LYS A 306 15.64 11.38 -10.14
CA LYS A 306 16.08 10.69 -11.36
C LYS A 306 14.97 9.91 -12.06
N LEU A 307 13.82 9.70 -11.42
CA LEU A 307 12.74 8.88 -11.95
C LEU A 307 12.19 9.48 -13.25
N VAL A 308 12.54 8.87 -14.38
CA VAL A 308 12.01 9.18 -15.71
C VAL A 308 11.16 8.02 -16.19
N ILE A 309 9.87 8.28 -16.39
CA ILE A 309 8.92 7.30 -16.94
C ILE A 309 8.59 7.71 -18.37
N SER A 310 9.07 6.92 -19.34
CA SER A 310 8.81 7.17 -20.76
C SER A 310 7.41 6.72 -21.14
N THR A 311 6.66 7.57 -21.84
CA THR A 311 5.37 7.20 -22.42
C THR A 311 5.11 8.01 -23.70
N ALA A 312 4.49 7.36 -24.68
CA ALA A 312 4.06 8.03 -25.91
C ALA A 312 2.70 8.74 -25.77
N ASN A 313 2.02 8.58 -24.62
CA ASN A 313 0.69 9.15 -24.39
C ASN A 313 0.78 10.40 -23.51
N ASP A 314 0.44 11.56 -24.08
CA ASP A 314 0.47 12.86 -23.39
C ASP A 314 -0.39 12.91 -22.12
N GLN A 315 -1.55 12.23 -22.11
CA GLN A 315 -2.39 12.17 -20.91
C GLN A 315 -1.71 11.37 -19.81
N THR A 316 -1.09 10.24 -20.17
CA THR A 316 -0.27 9.44 -19.26
C THR A 316 0.92 10.25 -18.77
N ALA A 317 1.60 11.00 -19.64
CA ALA A 317 2.73 11.87 -19.27
C ALA A 317 2.31 12.95 -18.26
N LYS A 318 1.16 13.60 -18.47
CA LYS A 318 0.60 14.57 -17.51
C LYS A 318 0.29 13.91 -16.16
N LYS A 319 -0.34 12.73 -16.17
CA LYS A 319 -0.64 11.95 -14.95
C LYS A 319 0.64 11.56 -14.22
N ILE A 320 1.67 11.12 -14.96
CA ILE A 320 3.01 10.82 -14.44
C ILE A 320 3.58 12.05 -13.74
N GLY A 321 3.60 13.20 -14.42
CA GLY A 321 4.15 14.44 -13.86
C GLY A 321 3.42 14.92 -12.61
N GLN A 322 2.10 14.73 -12.53
CA GLN A 322 1.31 15.08 -11.33
C GLN A 322 1.54 14.10 -10.17
N SER A 323 1.47 12.79 -10.43
CA SER A 323 1.64 11.76 -9.39
C SER A 323 3.07 11.71 -8.85
N THR A 324 4.07 11.92 -9.71
CA THR A 324 5.48 11.97 -9.30
C THR A 324 5.72 13.18 -8.42
N ARG A 325 5.29 14.39 -8.85
CA ARG A 325 5.40 15.61 -8.02
C ARG A 325 4.76 15.44 -6.65
N LYS A 326 3.51 14.95 -6.61
CA LYS A 326 2.82 14.68 -5.35
C LYS A 326 3.61 13.72 -4.45
N SER A 327 4.21 12.68 -5.02
CA SER A 327 5.01 11.70 -4.26
C SER A 327 6.31 12.32 -3.75
N VAL A 328 7.00 13.12 -4.58
CA VAL A 328 8.20 13.85 -4.18
C VAL A 328 7.86 14.84 -3.06
N ASP A 329 6.81 15.64 -3.20
CA ASP A 329 6.40 16.60 -2.17
C ASP A 329 6.09 15.87 -0.85
N THR A 330 5.32 14.78 -0.92
CA THR A 330 4.93 14.01 0.27
C THR A 330 6.13 13.37 0.96
N ASN A 331 7.08 12.79 0.22
CA ASN A 331 8.20 12.04 0.82
C ASN A 331 9.42 12.91 1.13
N CYS A 332 9.64 13.99 0.38
CA CYS A 332 10.88 14.78 0.44
C CYS A 332 10.69 16.10 1.18
N THR A 333 9.48 16.66 1.22
CA THR A 333 9.23 18.00 1.80
C THR A 333 8.34 17.98 3.03
N HIS A 334 7.61 16.88 3.26
CA HIS A 334 6.62 16.77 4.33
C HIS A 334 7.18 16.06 5.58
N SER A 335 8.36 16.49 6.04
CA SER A 335 8.80 16.19 7.40
C SER A 335 8.03 17.07 8.37
N GLN A 336 7.15 16.47 9.17
CA GLN A 336 6.49 17.22 10.24
C GLN A 336 7.52 17.52 11.32
N PHE A 337 7.90 18.79 11.41
CA PHE A 337 8.72 19.26 12.51
C PHE A 337 7.89 19.22 13.79
N PRO A 338 8.47 18.75 14.92
CA PRO A 338 7.84 18.91 16.21
C PRO A 338 7.57 20.41 16.34
N THR A 339 6.31 20.80 16.49
CA THR A 339 5.96 22.18 16.83
C THR A 339 6.33 22.38 18.29
N SER A 340 7.63 22.42 18.56
CA SER A 340 8.12 22.81 19.85
C SER A 340 7.80 24.29 19.97
N SER A 341 6.81 24.62 20.81
CA SER A 341 6.65 25.95 21.39
C SER A 341 7.86 26.20 22.30
N VAL A 342 9.06 26.30 21.71
CA VAL A 342 10.26 26.74 22.41
C VAL A 342 10.18 28.25 22.38
N SER A 343 9.50 28.79 23.38
CA SER A 343 9.73 30.16 23.79
C SER A 343 11.18 30.27 24.27
N GLY A 344 12.06 30.80 23.42
CA GLY A 344 13.24 31.52 23.90
C GLY A 344 14.57 30.77 23.99
N GLN A 345 14.90 29.87 23.05
CA GLN A 345 16.32 29.57 22.79
C GLN A 345 16.59 29.59 21.28
N THR A 346 17.20 30.70 20.86
CA THR A 346 17.93 30.83 19.60
C THR A 346 19.14 29.89 19.64
N PHE A 347 19.25 29.02 18.63
CA PHE A 347 20.49 28.31 18.30
C PHE A 347 21.53 29.28 17.72
#